data_AF-A0A2E8CF93-F1
#
_entry.id   AF-A0A2E8CF93-F1
#
_cell.length_a   1.000
_cell.length_b   1.000
_cell.length_c   1.000
_cell.angle_alpha   90.00
_cell.angle_beta   90.00
_cell.angle_gamma   90.00
#
_symmetry.space_group_name_H-M   'P 1'
#
loop_
_entity.id
_entity.type
_entity.pdbx_description
1 polymer ?
#
loop_
_entity_poly.entity_id
_entity_poly.type
_entity_poly.pdbx_seq_one_letter_code
_entity_poly.pdbx_strand_id
1 'polypeptide(L)' 'MSKFDEFTRPIFFQPGHNAGDLVESMQWKILREERGRVEVEAHLPSHLLNPRGQLFGGFTGTYVDMISIYTMRTLYSL' A
#
# COMPACT_ATOMS: atom_id res chain seq x y z
N MET A 1 -14.60 18.43 -8.38
CA MET A 1 -13.24 17.90 -8.56
C MET A 1 -13.08 17.43 -10.00
N SER A 2 -11.96 17.78 -10.64
CA SER A 2 -11.57 17.27 -11.95
C SER A 2 -11.15 15.80 -11.82
N LYS A 3 -11.48 14.95 -12.81
CA LYS A 3 -11.10 13.52 -12.90
C LYS A 3 -9.58 13.24 -12.78
N PHE A 4 -8.76 14.28 -12.80
CA PHE A 4 -7.30 14.21 -12.68
C PHE A 4 -6.78 14.22 -11.23
N ASP A 5 -7.61 14.55 -10.24
CA ASP A 5 -7.17 14.68 -8.84
C ASP A 5 -7.25 13.36 -8.05
N GLU A 6 -7.97 12.36 -8.58
CA GLU A 6 -8.21 11.06 -7.92
C GLU A 6 -6.96 10.14 -7.87
N PHE A 7 -5.95 10.40 -8.69
CA PHE A 7 -4.75 9.54 -8.83
C PHE A 7 -3.46 10.17 -8.28
N THR A 8 -3.50 11.41 -7.77
CA THR A 8 -2.29 12.17 -7.43
C THR A 8 -1.88 12.07 -5.96
N ARG A 9 -2.71 11.53 -5.09
CA ARG A 9 -2.27 11.16 -3.74
C ARG A 9 -1.63 9.79 -3.82
N PRO A 10 -0.31 9.64 -3.65
CA PRO A 10 0.23 8.32 -3.37
C PRO A 10 -0.50 7.79 -2.14
N ILE A 11 -1.07 6.60 -2.29
CA ILE A 11 -1.85 5.92 -1.25
C ILE A 11 -0.99 5.83 0.02
N PHE A 12 0.32 5.63 -0.16
CA PHE A 12 1.28 5.49 0.92
C PHE A 12 2.41 6.53 0.82
N PHE A 13 3.64 6.07 0.99
CA PHE A 13 4.82 6.89 0.98
C PHE A 13 5.14 7.37 -0.42
N GLN A 14 5.76 8.55 -0.50
CA GLN A 14 6.30 9.06 -1.76
C GLN A 14 7.41 8.13 -2.27
N PRO A 15 7.67 8.12 -3.60
CA PRO A 15 8.83 7.44 -4.16
C PRO A 15 10.12 7.82 -3.42
N GLY A 16 10.99 6.85 -3.18
CA GLY A 16 12.22 7.04 -2.40
C GLY A 16 12.08 6.66 -0.92
N HIS A 17 10.91 6.22 -0.48
CA HIS A 17 10.72 5.66 0.85
C HIS A 17 10.98 4.15 0.85
N ASN A 18 12.08 3.73 1.48
CA ASN A 18 12.58 2.35 1.45
C ASN A 18 11.50 1.26 1.62
N ALA A 19 10.61 1.37 2.60
CA ALA A 19 9.58 0.36 2.82
C ALA A 19 8.50 0.35 1.74
N GLY A 20 8.15 1.53 1.20
CA GLY A 20 7.15 1.65 0.14
C GLY A 20 7.70 1.18 -1.19
N ASP A 21 8.96 1.52 -1.49
CA ASP A 21 9.66 1.06 -2.68
C ASP A 21 9.89 -0.46 -2.62
N LEU A 22 10.22 -1.01 -1.44
CA LEU A 22 10.41 -2.45 -1.25
C LEU A 22 9.17 -3.27 -1.63
N VAL A 23 7.97 -2.78 -1.29
CA VAL A 23 6.69 -3.45 -1.61
C VAL A 23 5.99 -2.87 -2.84
N GLU A 24 6.68 -1.99 -3.57
CA GLU A 24 6.20 -1.29 -4.76
C GLU A 24 4.82 -0.62 -4.53
N SER A 25 4.63 0.03 -3.37
CA SER A 25 3.33 0.54 -2.92
C SER A 25 2.66 1.55 -3.84
N MET A 26 3.42 2.18 -4.74
CA MET A 26 2.91 3.08 -5.78
C MET A 26 2.06 2.35 -6.85
N GLN A 27 2.22 1.04 -6.99
CA GLN A 27 1.47 0.21 -7.92
C GLN A 27 0.23 -0.43 -7.28
N TRP A 28 0.02 -0.25 -5.98
CA TRP A 28 -1.16 -0.77 -5.31
C TRP A 28 -2.40 0.01 -5.74
N LYS A 29 -3.54 -0.65 -5.74
CA LYS A 29 -4.81 -0.04 -6.11
C LYS A 29 -5.76 -0.05 -4.92
N ILE A 30 -6.30 1.12 -4.55
CA ILE A 30 -7.40 1.18 -3.57
C ILE A 30 -8.64 0.57 -4.20
N LEU A 31 -9.22 -0.42 -3.53
CA LEU A 31 -10.52 -0.99 -3.86
C LEU A 31 -11.63 -0.32 -3.05
N ARG A 32 -11.32 0.04 -1.79
CA ARG A 32 -12.24 0.68 -0.86
C ARG A 32 -11.48 1.57 0.12
N GLU A 33 -12.00 2.78 0.34
CA GLU A 33 -11.52 3.70 1.35
C GLU A 33 -12.71 4.25 2.14
N GLU A 34 -12.80 3.87 3.40
CA GLU A 34 -13.84 4.29 4.33
C GLU A 34 -13.22 4.60 5.68
N ARG A 35 -13.95 5.30 6.55
CA ARG A 35 -13.50 5.63 7.90
C ARG A 35 -13.18 4.35 8.69
N GLY A 36 -11.90 4.10 8.94
CA GLY A 36 -11.39 2.95 9.68
C GLY A 36 -11.28 1.67 8.86
N ARG A 37 -11.43 1.73 7.54
CA ARG A 37 -11.31 0.57 6.66
C ARG A 37 -10.72 0.95 5.31
N VAL A 38 -9.62 0.29 4.95
CA VAL A 38 -9.08 0.35 3.60
C VAL A 38 -8.90 -1.05 3.06
N GLU A 39 -9.24 -1.24 1.79
CA GLU A 39 -8.95 -2.44 1.03
C GLU A 39 -8.13 -2.07 -0.19
N VAL A 40 -7.08 -2.83 -0.44
CA VAL A 40 -6.17 -2.62 -1.57
C VAL A 40 -5.98 -3.93 -2.33
N GLU A 41 -5.82 -3.81 -3.63
CA GLU A 41 -5.19 -4.83 -4.46
C GLU A 41 -3.70 -4.53 -4.47
N ALA A 42 -2.94 -5.34 -3.74
CA ALA A 42 -1.49 -5.26 -3.64
C ALA A 42 -0.87 -6.44 -4.39
N HIS A 43 -0.07 -6.15 -5.41
CA HIS A 43 0.68 -7.19 -6.10
C HIS A 43 1.87 -7.65 -5.23
N LEU A 44 2.44 -8.81 -5.60
CA LEU A 44 3.65 -9.35 -4.99
C LEU A 44 4.84 -9.12 -5.93
N PRO A 45 5.76 -8.21 -5.60
CA PRO A 45 7.01 -8.06 -6.33
C PRO A 45 7.83 -9.35 -6.34
N SER A 46 8.48 -9.63 -7.47
CA SER A 46 9.24 -10.86 -7.66
C SER A 46 10.40 -11.01 -6.66
N HIS A 47 11.02 -9.91 -6.22
CA HIS A 47 12.10 -9.92 -5.23
C HIS A 47 11.63 -10.17 -3.79
N LEU A 48 10.32 -10.17 -3.53
CA LEU A 48 9.75 -10.55 -2.23
C LEU A 48 9.29 -12.00 -2.18
N LEU A 49 9.43 -12.74 -3.28
CA LEU A 49 9.05 -14.14 -3.35
C LEU A 49 10.16 -15.04 -2.80
N ASN A 50 9.76 -16.07 -2.07
CA ASN A 50 10.63 -17.18 -1.72
C ASN A 50 10.87 -18.09 -2.95
N PRO A 51 11.78 -19.08 -2.88
CA PRO A 51 12.03 -20.00 -4.00
C PRO A 51 10.81 -20.83 -4.46
N ARG A 52 9.70 -20.83 -3.70
CA ARG A 52 8.43 -21.47 -4.06
C ARG A 52 7.44 -20.51 -4.73
N GLY A 53 7.85 -19.27 -5.01
CA GLY A 53 6.99 -18.25 -5.63
C GLY A 53 5.92 -17.69 -4.68
N GLN A 54 6.09 -17.84 -3.37
CA GLN A 54 5.16 -17.31 -2.36
C GLN A 54 5.77 -16.08 -1.70
N LEU A 55 4.94 -15.19 -1.18
CA LEU A 55 5.43 -14.08 -0.35
C LEU A 55 6.32 -14.62 0.77
N PHE A 56 7.56 -14.15 0.83
CA PHE A 56 8.47 -14.50 1.91
C PHE A 56 7.91 -13.96 3.22
N GLY A 57 7.75 -14.83 4.23
CA GLY A 57 7.02 -14.51 5.46
C GLY A 57 7.57 -13.28 6.21
N GLY A 58 8.88 -13.03 6.10
CA GLY A 58 9.52 -11.84 6.68
C GLY A 58 8.99 -10.50 6.16
N PHE A 59 8.31 -10.47 5.00
CA PHE A 59 7.77 -9.25 4.41
C PHE A 59 6.27 -9.07 4.61
N THR A 60 5.55 -10.06 5.13
CA THR A 60 4.11 -9.93 5.39
C THR A 60 3.82 -8.76 6.35
N GLY A 61 4.66 -8.60 7.37
CA GLY A 61 4.53 -7.48 8.32
C GLY A 61 4.63 -6.11 7.66
N THR A 62 5.48 -5.95 6.64
CA THR A 62 5.62 -4.67 5.92
C THR A 62 4.32 -4.27 5.23
N TYR A 63 3.61 -5.21 4.60
CA TYR A 63 2.32 -4.94 3.98
C TYR A 63 1.27 -4.54 5.03
N VAL A 64 1.21 -5.29 6.14
CA VAL A 64 0.29 -5.05 7.25
C VAL A 64 0.52 -3.69 7.90
N ASP A 65 1.77 -3.31 8.15
CA ASP A 65 2.12 -2.02 8.77
C ASP A 65 1.70 -0.86 7.86
N MET A 66 1.99 -0.96 6.56
CA MET A 66 1.64 0.09 5.60
C MET A 66 0.13 0.30 5.52
N ILE A 67 -0.66 -0.77 5.35
CA ILE A 67 -2.13 -0.66 5.30
C ILE A 67 -2.71 -0.18 6.64
N SER A 68 -2.09 -0.54 7.78
CA SER A 68 -2.50 -0.09 9.11
C SER A 68 -2.31 1.41 9.28
N ILE A 69 -1.17 1.96 8.87
CA ILE A 69 -0.91 3.41 8.89
C ILE A 69 -1.94 4.15 8.05
N TYR A 70 -2.23 3.66 6.85
CA TYR A 70 -3.19 4.31 5.96
C TYR A 70 -4.63 4.19 6.49
N THR A 71 -5.01 3.04 7.03
CA THR A 71 -6.30 2.85 7.70
C THR A 71 -6.46 3.84 8.86
N MET A 72 -5.43 4.05 9.67
CA MET A 72 -5.46 5.05 10.74
C MET A 72 -5.71 6.46 10.19
N ARG A 73 -5.08 6.85 9.08
CA ARG A 73 -5.30 8.16 8.44
C ARG A 73 -6.75 8.40 8.07
N THR A 74 -7.48 7.37 7.62
CA THR A 74 -8.93 7.52 7.30
C THR A 74 -9.80 7.91 8.50
N LEU A 75 -9.31 7.72 9.74
CA LEU A 75 -10.03 8.12 10.95
C LEU A 75 -9.93 9.62 11.23
N TYR A 76 -8.93 10.30 10.67
CA TYR A 76 -8.63 11.70 10.90
C TYR A 76 -8.65 12.45 9.56
N SER A 77 -9.66 13.28 9.35
CA SER A 77 -9.70 14.18 8.20
C SER A 77 -8.54 15.18 8.31
N LEU A 78 -7.52 15.04 7.47
CA LEU A 78 -6.54 16.09 7.19
C LEU A 78 -6.96 16.88 5.95
#